data_AF-A0A9K3J0W4-F1
#
_entry.id   AF-A0A9K3J0W4-F1
#
_cell.length_a   1.000
_cell.length_b   1.000
_cell.length_c   1.000
_cell.angle_alpha   90.00
_cell.angle_beta   90.00
_cell.angle_gamma   90.00
#
_symmetry.space_group_name_H-M   'P 1'
#
loop_
_entity.id
_entity.type
_entity.pdbx_description
1 polymer ?
#
loop_
_entity_poly.entity_id
_entity_poly.type
_entity_poly.pdbx_seq_one_letter_code
_entity_poly.pdbx_strand_id
1 'polypeptide(L)'
;MFNCHANFAKHASGVKNLPMWRTKVWVLNCNGEKIKLGERCFLRYYKGDEYVRPHNKVSQRDELLSCVTCYKVCRFELRTRDACRTYHDVAARENRTCSNTIPAR
;
A
#
# COMPACT_ATOMS: atom_id res chain seq x y z
N MET A 1 15.22 9.40 5.68
CA MET A 1 13.85 9.88 5.95
C MET A 1 12.92 8.69 6.03
N PHE A 2 12.01 8.64 7.02
CA PHE A 2 11.02 7.56 7.10
C PHE A 2 9.85 7.88 6.16
N ASN A 3 9.60 7.02 5.17
CA ASN A 3 8.59 7.26 4.12
C ASN A 3 7.15 6.95 4.56
N CYS A 4 6.93 6.47 5.79
CA CYS A 4 5.58 6.30 6.35
C CYS A 4 5.59 6.37 7.88
N HIS A 5 4.51 6.91 8.47
CA HIS A 5 4.35 7.06 9.91
C HIS A 5 4.42 5.73 10.68
N ALA A 6 3.99 4.63 10.04
CA ALA A 6 4.06 3.29 10.62
C ALA A 6 5.51 2.82 10.83
N ASN A 7 6.43 3.12 9.91
CA ASN A 7 7.84 2.74 10.04
C ASN A 7 8.55 3.57 11.11
N PHE A 8 8.26 4.87 11.16
CA PHE A 8 8.74 5.75 12.24
C PHE A 8 8.25 5.27 13.61
N ALA A 9 6.95 4.99 13.75
CA ALA A 9 6.35 4.53 15.00
C ALA A 9 6.92 3.18 15.47
N LYS A 10 7.15 2.22 14.56
CA LYS A 10 7.79 0.94 14.88
C LYS A 10 9.24 1.13 15.36
N HIS A 11 10.00 1.98 14.67
CA HIS A 11 11.38 2.28 15.04
C HIS A 11 11.47 2.94 16.41
N ALA A 12 10.61 3.93 16.69
CA ALA A 12 10.62 4.67 17.94
C ALA A 12 10.07 3.88 19.15
N SER A 13 9.14 2.95 18.93
CA SER A 13 8.49 2.21 20.03
C SER A 13 9.02 0.79 20.25
N GLY A 14 9.73 0.21 19.29
CA GLY A 14 10.14 -1.21 19.31
C GLY A 14 8.98 -2.20 19.14
N VAL A 15 7.74 -1.72 18.99
CA VAL A 15 6.54 -2.56 18.89
C VAL A 15 6.09 -2.70 17.44
N LYS A 16 5.83 -3.94 17.00
CA LYS A 16 5.49 -4.27 15.60
C LYS A 16 4.20 -3.64 15.09
N ASN A 17 3.25 -3.31 15.98
CA ASN A 17 1.98 -2.67 15.64
C ASN A 17 1.66 -1.61 16.70
N LEU A 18 1.66 -0.34 16.31
CA LEU A 18 1.29 0.76 17.18
C LEU A 18 -0.06 1.32 16.70
N PRO A 19 -1.20 0.70 17.09
CA PRO A 19 -2.53 1.11 16.62
C PRO A 19 -2.91 2.53 17.04
N MET A 20 -2.11 3.17 17.90
CA MET A 20 -2.40 4.48 18.47
C MET A 20 -1.16 5.36 18.55
N TRP A 21 -0.35 5.41 17.47
CA TRP A 21 0.90 6.19 17.42
C TRP A 21 0.70 7.66 17.85
N ARG A 22 -0.46 8.26 17.54
CA ARG A 22 -0.84 9.62 17.95
C ARG A 22 -0.76 9.88 19.46
N THR A 23 -1.05 8.88 20.30
CA THR A 23 -0.96 9.04 21.77
C THR A 23 0.45 8.89 22.31
N LYS A 24 1.40 8.49 21.46
CA LYS A 24 2.79 8.24 21.81
C LYS A 24 3.74 9.33 21.30
N VAL A 25 3.24 10.36 20.61
CA VAL A 25 4.04 11.49 20.14
C VAL A 25 4.03 12.64 21.15
N TRP A 26 5.22 13.17 21.40
CA TRP A 26 5.48 14.27 22.31
C TRP A 26 6.26 15.36 21.58
N VAL A 27 6.03 16.61 21.97
CA VAL A 27 6.81 17.77 21.51
C VAL A 27 7.44 18.42 22.74
N LEU A 28 8.69 18.82 22.63
CA LEU A 28 9.35 19.68 23.60
C LEU A 28 9.06 21.14 23.25
N ASN A 29 8.55 21.91 24.22
CA ASN A 29 8.43 23.36 24.04
C ASN A 29 9.78 24.06 24.28
N CYS A 30 9.82 25.37 24.02
CA CYS A 30 10.99 26.22 24.27
C CYS A 30 11.45 26.25 25.73
N ASN A 31 10.59 25.84 26.66
CA ASN A 31 10.88 25.77 28.10
C ASN A 31 11.36 24.36 28.53
N GLY A 32 11.52 23.42 27.59
CA GLY A 32 11.97 22.06 27.88
C GLY A 32 10.87 21.11 28.39
N GLU A 33 9.61 21.54 28.40
CA GLU A 33 8.49 20.71 28.86
C GLU A 33 8.02 19.77 27.76
N LYS A 34 7.73 18.52 28.15
CA LYS A 34 7.19 17.50 27.24
C LYS A 34 5.68 17.58 27.18
N ILE A 35 5.16 17.89 25.99
CA ILE A 35 3.73 18.03 25.73
C ILE A 35 3.26 16.84 24.88
N LYS A 36 2.29 16.07 25.38
CA LYS A 36 1.63 15.03 24.57
C LYS A 36 0.76 15.69 23.50
N LEU A 37 1.00 15.32 22.24
CA LEU A 37 0.20 15.85 21.14
C LEU A 37 -1.21 15.26 21.08
N GLY A 38 -1.39 14.00 21.52
CA GLY A 38 -2.69 13.33 21.49
C GLY A 38 -3.72 13.90 22.46
N GLU A 39 -3.30 14.51 23.57
CA GLU A 39 -4.18 15.18 24.53
C GLU A 39 -4.54 16.62 24.11
N ARG A 40 -3.76 17.20 23.18
CA ARG A 40 -4.00 18.55 22.68
C ARG A 40 -4.72 18.52 21.33
N CYS A 41 -5.42 19.61 21.02
CA CYS A 41 -6.17 19.74 19.77
C CYS A 41 -5.30 19.74 18.49
N PHE A 42 -3.97 19.68 18.61
CA PHE A 42 -3.04 19.73 17.47
C PHE A 42 -3.23 18.57 16.48
N LEU A 43 -3.57 17.37 16.96
CA LEU A 43 -3.82 16.22 16.08
C LEU A 43 -5.29 16.07 15.67
N ARG A 44 -6.18 16.96 16.14
CA ARG A 44 -7.63 16.90 15.83
C ARG A 44 -7.92 17.05 14.34
N TYR A 45 -7.12 17.85 13.63
CA TYR A 45 -7.27 18.12 12.20
C TYR A 45 -6.33 17.32 11.31
N TYR A 46 -5.47 16.49 11.90
CA TYR A 46 -4.55 15.66 11.13
C TYR A 46 -5.31 14.48 10.50
N LYS A 47 -5.43 14.49 9.17
CA LYS A 47 -6.13 13.45 8.37
C LYS A 47 -5.19 12.42 7.72
N GLY A 48 -3.88 12.52 7.93
CA GLY A 48 -2.87 11.61 7.33
C GLY A 48 -2.84 10.19 7.90
N ASP A 49 -3.87 9.76 8.64
CA ASP A 49 -4.05 8.40 9.15
C ASP A 49 -4.97 7.56 8.25
N GLU A 50 -5.28 8.03 7.04
CA GLU A 50 -5.82 7.18 5.97
C GLU A 50 -4.77 6.15 5.52
N TYR A 51 -4.22 5.39 6.47
CA TYR A 51 -3.74 4.06 6.21
C TYR A 51 -4.97 3.21 5.93
N VAL A 52 -5.37 3.20 4.66
CA VAL A 52 -6.23 2.15 4.12
C VAL A 52 -5.44 0.87 4.33
N ARG A 53 -5.78 0.12 5.39
CA ARG A 53 -5.39 -1.30 5.47
C ARG A 53 -5.80 -1.87 4.12
N PRO A 54 -4.90 -2.49 3.34
CA PRO A 54 -5.34 -3.28 2.20
C PRO A 54 -6.22 -4.35 2.85
N HIS A 55 -7.53 -4.09 2.83
CA HIS A 55 -8.50 -5.00 3.39
C HIS A 55 -8.24 -6.33 2.69
N ASN A 56 -8.39 -7.44 3.41
CA ASN A 56 -8.55 -8.76 2.79
C ASN A 56 -9.81 -8.72 1.90
N LYS A 57 -9.80 -7.92 0.84
CA LYS A 57 -10.67 -8.12 -0.28
C LYS A 57 -10.32 -9.54 -0.69
N VAL A 58 -11.33 -10.39 -0.68
CA VAL A 58 -11.37 -11.54 -1.55
C VAL A 58 -11.34 -10.94 -2.95
N SER A 59 -10.17 -10.43 -3.35
CA SER A 59 -9.90 -10.00 -4.71
C SER A 59 -10.11 -11.27 -5.48
N GLN A 60 -11.08 -11.27 -6.40
CA GLN A 60 -11.03 -12.24 -7.48
C GLN A 60 -9.59 -12.21 -7.98
N ARG A 61 -8.86 -13.31 -7.81
CA ARG A 61 -7.44 -13.40 -8.15
C ARG A 61 -7.25 -13.41 -9.67
N ASP A 62 -8.29 -13.09 -10.41
CA ASP A 62 -8.36 -13.20 -11.85
C ASP A 62 -8.45 -11.79 -12.40
N GLU A 63 -7.38 -11.35 -13.04
CA GLU A 63 -7.39 -10.11 -13.82
C GLU A 63 -7.52 -10.44 -15.31
N LEU A 64 -8.18 -9.56 -16.04
CA LEU A 64 -8.49 -9.74 -17.46
C LEU A 64 -7.79 -8.65 -18.28
N LEU A 65 -7.03 -9.04 -19.31
CA LEU A 65 -6.47 -8.12 -20.30
C LEU A 65 -7.01 -8.44 -21.68
N SER A 66 -7.44 -7.41 -22.41
CA SER A 66 -7.78 -7.51 -23.82
C SER A 66 -6.55 -7.25 -24.70
N CYS A 67 -6.40 -8.08 -25.72
CA CYS A 67 -5.43 -7.84 -26.78
C CYS A 67 -5.90 -6.68 -27.67
N VAL A 68 -4.98 -5.76 -27.97
CA VAL A 68 -5.29 -4.60 -28.82
C VAL A 68 -5.53 -4.95 -30.29
N THR A 69 -4.96 -6.06 -30.77
CA THR A 69 -5.10 -6.52 -32.17
C THR A 69 -6.26 -7.48 -32.35
N CYS A 70 -6.38 -8.43 -31.43
CA CYS A 70 -7.19 -9.64 -31.56
C CYS A 70 -8.48 -9.56 -30.71
N TYR A 71 -8.58 -8.56 -29.82
CA TYR A 71 -9.67 -8.29 -28.86
C TYR A 71 -10.05 -9.46 -27.94
N LYS A 72 -9.41 -10.61 -28.08
CA LYS A 72 -9.54 -11.74 -27.16
C LYS A 72 -9.11 -11.32 -25.76
N VAL A 73 -9.87 -11.79 -24.79
CA VAL A 73 -9.61 -11.57 -23.38
C VAL A 73 -8.71 -12.69 -22.86
N CYS A 74 -7.60 -12.31 -22.24
CA CYS A 74 -6.69 -13.19 -21.53
C CYS A 74 -6.93 -13.06 -20.03
N ARG A 75 -7.08 -14.19 -19.34
CA ARG A 75 -7.28 -14.26 -17.89
C ARG A 75 -5.98 -14.63 -17.20
N PHE A 76 -5.62 -13.86 -16.18
CA PHE A 76 -4.43 -14.06 -15.36
C PHE A 76 -4.84 -14.46 -13.95
N GLU A 77 -4.51 -15.70 -13.54
CA GLU A 77 -4.66 -16.13 -12.16
C GLU A 77 -3.49 -15.59 -11.33
N LEU A 78 -3.67 -14.45 -10.67
CA LEU A 78 -2.72 -13.79 -9.77
C LEU A 78 -2.55 -14.52 -8.43
N ARG A 79 -2.38 -15.85 -8.47
CA ARG A 79 -2.19 -16.72 -7.31
C ARG A 79 -0.75 -16.75 -6.83
N THR A 80 0.21 -16.52 -7.73
CA THR A 80 1.65 -16.50 -7.44
C THR A 80 2.21 -15.10 -7.70
N ARG A 81 3.33 -14.79 -7.02
CA ARG A 81 4.06 -13.53 -7.23
C ARG A 81 4.50 -13.37 -8.69
N ASP A 82 4.87 -14.46 -9.34
CA ASP A 82 5.36 -14.44 -10.71
C ASP A 82 4.22 -14.21 -11.71
N ALA A 83 3.05 -14.83 -11.50
CA ALA A 83 1.85 -14.51 -12.29
C ALA A 83 1.42 -13.04 -12.13
N CYS A 84 1.52 -12.51 -10.90
CA CYS A 84 1.28 -11.10 -10.61
C CYS A 84 2.26 -10.16 -11.35
N ARG A 85 3.55 -10.50 -11.36
CA ARG A 85 4.58 -9.75 -12.08
C ARG A 85 4.29 -9.72 -13.59
N THR A 86 4.05 -10.88 -14.20
CA THR A 86 3.75 -11.00 -15.63
C THR A 86 2.52 -10.18 -16.01
N TYR A 87 1.45 -10.23 -15.20
CA TYR A 87 0.28 -9.39 -15.43
C TYR A 87 0.63 -7.90 -15.46
N HIS A 88 1.36 -7.40 -14.46
CA HIS A 88 1.73 -5.99 -14.39
C HIS A 88 2.65 -5.56 -15.54
N ASP A 89 3.63 -6.39 -15.91
CA ASP A 89 4.55 -6.10 -17.00
C ASP A 89 3.83 -6.02 -18.36
N VAL A 90 2.82 -6.86 -18.57
CA VAL A 90 1.99 -6.86 -19.77
C VAL A 90 0.96 -5.73 -19.75
N ALA A 91 0.35 -5.45 -18.60
CA ALA A 91 -0.64 -4.38 -18.43
C ALA A 91 -0.04 -2.99 -18.67
N ALA A 92 1.25 -2.81 -18.34
CA ALA A 92 2.00 -1.57 -18.58
C ALA A 92 2.33 -1.31 -20.06
N ARG A 93 2.21 -2.32 -20.94
CA ARG A 93 2.47 -2.17 -22.38
C ARG A 93 1.23 -1.70 -23.11
N GLU A 94 1.37 -0.63 -23.90
CA GLU A 94 0.30 -0.14 -24.77
C GLU A 94 0.00 -1.11 -25.92
N ASN A 95 1.01 -1.81 -26.43
CA ASN A 95 0.93 -2.79 -27.52
C ASN A 95 0.73 -4.24 -27.02
N ARG A 96 -0.05 -4.44 -25.95
CA ARG A 96 -0.30 -5.77 -25.39
C ARG A 96 -1.06 -6.66 -26.38
N THR A 97 -0.41 -7.74 -26.82
CA THR A 97 -0.97 -8.69 -27.78
C THR A 97 -1.08 -10.09 -27.19
N CYS A 98 -1.88 -10.92 -27.86
CA CYS A 98 -2.11 -12.33 -27.56
C CYS A 98 -0.77 -13.11 -27.40
N SER A 99 0.31 -12.70 -28.10
CA SER A 99 1.65 -13.32 -27.99
C SER A 99 2.44 -12.91 -26.73
N ASN A 100 2.17 -11.71 -26.20
CA ASN A 100 2.83 -11.17 -25.01
C ASN A 100 2.12 -11.58 -23.71
N THR A 101 0.86 -12.01 -23.81
CA THR A 101 -0.02 -12.30 -22.67
C THR A 101 -0.05 -13.78 -22.28
N ILE A 102 0.57 -14.69 -23.05
CA ILE A 102 0.58 -16.13 -22.72
C ILE A 102 1.78 -16.42 -21.81
N PRO A 103 1.58 -16.71 -20.52
CA PRO A 103 2.66 -17.25 -19.70
C PRO A 103 3.06 -18.62 -20.28
N ALA A 104 4.36 -18.84 -20.48
CA ALA A 104 4.87 -20.16 -20.84
C ALA A 104 4.38 -21.17 -19.78
N ARG A 105 3.65 -22.19 -20.24
CA ARG A 105 3.06 -23.22 -19.38
C ARG A 105 4.10 -24.25 -18.99
#